data_AF-A0A3A8ZDG2-F1
#
_entry.id   AF-A0A3A8ZDG2-F1
#
_cell.length_a   1.000
_cell.length_b   1.000
_cell.length_c   1.000
_cell.angle_alpha   90.00
_cell.angle_beta   90.00
_cell.angle_gamma   90.00
#
_symmetry.space_group_name_H-M   'P 1'
#
loop_
_entity.id
_entity.type
_entity.pdbx_description
1 polymer ?
#
loop_
_entity_poly.entity_id
_entity_poly.type
_entity_poly.pdbx_seq_one_letter_code
_entity_poly.pdbx_strand_id
1 'polypeptide(L)'
;MERRNAEGYHDPTAYGGMRMAEQKAEKETVKMVYKNGRMELYIHEFFPCTAAVAKKVFPLIRRFAKEDDREKLKQFLRIKAREHSGKAQAFSEKAESLTAKSEEWHFYRRKAREEQIIYNQCVKNLKLLEGRKE
;
A
#
# COMPACT_ATOMS: atom_id res chain seq x y z
N MET A 1 7.28 -30.49 -4.21
CA MET A 1 5.95 -30.20 -4.80
C MET A 1 5.97 -30.68 -6.24
N GLU A 2 5.12 -31.66 -6.56
CA GLU A 2 5.05 -32.25 -7.90
C GLU A 2 4.43 -31.27 -8.89
N ARG A 3 5.06 -31.15 -10.08
CA ARG A 3 4.75 -30.16 -11.11
C ARG A 3 3.69 -30.71 -12.08
N ARG A 4 2.44 -30.83 -11.62
CA ARG A 4 1.35 -31.41 -12.42
C ARG A 4 0.18 -30.43 -12.49
N ASN A 5 -0.52 -30.39 -13.64
CA ASN A 5 -1.76 -29.63 -13.81
C ASN A 5 -2.93 -30.32 -13.05
N ALA A 6 -4.14 -29.75 -13.09
CA ALA A 6 -5.32 -30.30 -12.41
C ALA A 6 -5.71 -31.72 -12.86
N GLU A 7 -5.20 -32.16 -14.01
CA GLU A 7 -5.42 -33.50 -14.58
C GLU A 7 -4.24 -34.45 -14.32
N GLY A 8 -3.22 -34.02 -13.57
CA GLY A 8 -2.08 -34.85 -13.17
C GLY A 8 -0.96 -34.95 -14.21
N TYR A 9 -1.02 -34.22 -15.32
CA TYR A 9 0.02 -34.20 -16.35
C TYR A 9 1.07 -33.12 -16.10
N HIS A 10 2.33 -33.43 -16.43
CA HIS A 10 3.41 -32.46 -16.42
C HIS A 10 3.24 -31.49 -17.60
N ASP A 11 2.63 -30.33 -17.33
CA ASP A 11 2.39 -29.30 -18.34
C ASP A 11 3.36 -28.12 -18.15
N PRO A 12 4.42 -28.03 -18.97
CA PRO A 12 5.36 -26.91 -18.92
C PRO A 12 4.74 -25.58 -19.33
N THR A 13 3.60 -25.58 -20.04
CA THR A 13 2.90 -24.39 -20.51
C THR A 13 2.08 -23.76 -19.39
N ALA A 14 1.37 -24.55 -18.59
CA ALA A 14 0.68 -24.07 -17.39
C ALA A 14 1.68 -23.45 -16.40
N TYR A 15 2.83 -24.09 -16.20
CA TYR A 15 3.89 -23.57 -15.33
C TYR A 15 4.57 -22.33 -15.92
N GLY A 16 4.82 -22.31 -17.24
CA GLY A 16 5.29 -21.14 -17.95
C GLY A 16 4.33 -19.96 -17.79
N GLY A 17 3.03 -20.21 -17.95
CA GLY A 17 1.97 -19.22 -17.73
C GLY A 17 1.92 -18.70 -16.30
N MET A 18 2.03 -19.58 -15.29
CA MET A 18 2.09 -19.20 -13.88
C MET A 18 3.31 -18.34 -13.57
N ARG A 19 4.50 -18.74 -14.04
CA ARG A 19 5.75 -18.01 -13.81
C ARG A 19 5.75 -16.65 -14.53
N MET A 20 5.12 -16.57 -15.70
CA MET A 20 4.95 -15.31 -16.44
C MET A 20 3.86 -14.43 -15.83
N ALA A 21 2.80 -15.00 -15.24
CA ALA A 21 1.77 -14.26 -14.52
C ALA A 21 2.30 -13.71 -13.18
N GLU A 22 3.12 -14.49 -12.46
CA GLU A 22 3.86 -14.03 -11.27
C GLU A 22 4.88 -12.94 -11.60
N GLN A 23 5.52 -13.01 -12.77
CA GLN A 23 6.41 -11.95 -13.28
C GLN A 23 5.64 -10.71 -13.77
N LYS A 24 4.43 -10.88 -14.31
CA LYS A 24 3.53 -9.79 -14.76
C LYS A 24 2.75 -9.11 -13.64
N ALA A 25 2.64 -9.74 -12.47
CA ALA A 25 2.43 -8.99 -11.24
C ALA A 25 3.72 -8.24 -10.91
N GLU A 26 4.16 -7.34 -11.80
CA GLU A 26 5.26 -6.42 -11.54
C GLU A 26 4.87 -5.65 -10.29
N LYS A 27 5.40 -6.07 -9.15
CA LYS A 27 5.17 -5.36 -7.89
C LYS A 27 5.60 -3.93 -8.14
N GLU A 28 4.66 -3.00 -8.10
CA GLU A 28 4.95 -1.60 -8.34
C GLU A 28 6.06 -1.17 -7.39
N THR A 29 7.14 -0.62 -7.92
CA THR A 29 8.33 -0.23 -7.15
C THR A 29 8.67 1.23 -7.40
N VAL A 30 9.17 1.89 -6.36
CA VAL A 30 9.84 3.19 -6.48
C VAL A 30 11.33 2.95 -6.57
N LYS A 31 11.95 3.32 -7.69
CA LYS A 31 13.38 3.11 -7.94
C LYS A 31 14.16 4.39 -7.68
N MET A 32 15.18 4.30 -6.84
CA MET A 32 16.11 5.38 -6.54
C MET A 32 17.51 4.98 -7.01
N VAL A 33 18.10 5.79 -7.89
CA VAL A 33 19.44 5.55 -8.44
C VAL A 33 20.42 6.56 -7.87
N TYR A 34 21.50 6.06 -7.26
CA TYR A 34 22.59 6.83 -6.67
C TYR A 34 23.87 6.61 -7.47
N LYS A 35 24.88 7.47 -7.26
CA LYS A 35 26.20 7.31 -7.89
C LYS A 35 26.87 5.97 -7.51
N ASN A 36 26.60 5.45 -6.31
CA ASN A 36 27.23 4.27 -5.73
C ASN A 36 26.29 3.05 -5.64
N GLY A 37 25.07 3.11 -6.18
CA GLY A 37 24.14 1.98 -6.09
C GLY A 37 22.70 2.33 -6.44
N ARG A 38 21.79 1.39 -6.17
CA ARG A 38 20.35 1.54 -6.38
C ARG A 38 19.57 1.03 -5.17
N MET A 39 18.40 1.62 -4.93
CA MET A 39 17.45 1.17 -3.91
C MET A 39 16.06 1.12 -4.53
N GLU A 40 15.34 0.03 -4.28
CA GLU A 40 13.98 -0.19 -4.78
C GLU A 40 13.06 -0.47 -3.59
N LEU A 41 11.91 0.19 -3.56
CA LEU A 41 10.89 0.03 -2.52
C LEU A 41 9.58 -0.44 -3.14
N TYR A 42 9.04 -1.57 -2.67
CA TYR A 42 7.75 -2.10 -3.12
C TYR A 42 6.60 -1.25 -2.61
N ILE A 43 5.80 -0.69 -3.51
CA ILE A 43 4.78 0.30 -3.19
C ILE A 43 3.71 -0.28 -2.25
N HIS A 44 3.14 -1.42 -2.65
CA HIS A 44 2.03 -2.05 -1.94
C HIS A 44 2.40 -2.57 -0.54
N GLU A 45 3.64 -3.04 -0.38
CA GLU A 45 4.12 -3.66 0.86
C GLU A 45 4.73 -2.63 1.82
N PHE A 46 5.41 -1.61 1.28
CA PHE A 46 6.11 -0.62 2.10
C PHE A 46 5.21 0.56 2.50
N PHE A 47 4.24 0.95 1.66
CA PHE A 47 3.41 2.13 1.90
C PHE A 47 1.96 1.79 2.28
N PRO A 48 1.36 2.54 3.22
CA PRO A 48 1.94 3.68 3.94
C PRO A 48 2.91 3.21 5.05
N CYS A 49 4.10 3.82 5.09
CA CYS A 49 5.08 3.59 6.16
C CYS A 49 4.86 4.54 7.34
N THR A 50 5.49 4.26 8.48
CA THR A 50 5.39 5.11 9.69
C THR A 50 6.07 6.47 9.48
N ALA A 51 5.67 7.48 10.27
CA ALA A 51 6.23 8.84 10.16
C ALA A 51 7.76 8.89 10.35
N ALA A 52 8.32 8.03 11.22
CA ALA A 52 9.76 7.96 11.45
C ALA A 52 10.52 7.47 10.20
N VAL A 53 9.95 6.47 9.49
CA VAL A 53 10.51 5.94 8.24
C VAL A 53 10.32 6.93 7.09
N ALA A 54 9.11 7.50 6.98
CA ALA A 54 8.77 8.52 5.99
C ALA A 54 9.74 9.71 6.00
N LYS A 55 10.11 10.22 7.18
CA LYS A 55 11.07 11.33 7.33
C LYS A 55 12.46 11.00 6.76
N LYS A 56 12.86 9.73 6.74
CA LYS A 56 14.15 9.29 6.17
C LYS A 56 14.06 8.99 4.68
N VAL A 57 12.97 8.33 4.26
CA VAL A 57 12.83 7.79 2.90
C VAL A 57 12.33 8.83 1.91
N PHE A 58 11.35 9.68 2.27
CA PHE A 58 10.79 10.65 1.32
C PHE A 58 11.79 11.72 0.82
N PRO A 59 12.75 12.21 1.62
CA PRO A 59 13.82 13.04 1.07
C PRO A 59 14.63 12.33 -0.03
N LEU A 60 14.91 11.04 0.13
CA LEU A 60 15.64 10.25 -0.87
C LEU A 60 14.80 10.05 -2.13
N ILE A 61 13.54 9.67 -1.98
CA ILE A 61 12.60 9.53 -3.11
C ILE A 61 12.50 10.85 -3.87
N ARG A 62 12.34 11.98 -3.19
CA ARG A 62 12.26 13.31 -3.82
C ARG A 62 13.51 13.68 -4.61
N ARG A 63 14.69 13.21 -4.19
CA ARG A 63 15.97 13.55 -4.79
C ARG A 63 16.41 12.60 -5.89
N PHE A 64 16.12 11.31 -5.76
CA PHE A 64 16.72 10.26 -6.58
C PHE A 64 15.72 9.41 -7.37
N ALA A 65 14.42 9.50 -7.07
CA ALA A 65 13.40 8.79 -7.85
C ALA A 65 12.97 9.62 -9.07
N LYS A 66 12.59 8.92 -10.15
CA LYS A 66 12.03 9.55 -11.35
C LYS A 66 10.69 10.21 -11.05
N GLU A 67 10.29 11.18 -11.87
CA GLU A 67 8.96 11.83 -11.73
C GLU A 67 7.82 10.83 -11.82
N ASP A 68 7.88 9.90 -12.77
CA ASP A 68 6.85 8.86 -12.93
C ASP A 68 6.68 8.02 -11.66
N ASP A 69 7.78 7.57 -11.04
CA ASP A 69 7.73 6.77 -9.82
C ASP A 69 7.19 7.57 -8.63
N ARG A 70 7.50 8.87 -8.56
CA ARG A 70 6.95 9.78 -7.54
C ARG A 70 5.45 9.98 -7.73
N GLU A 71 4.99 10.14 -8.97
CA GLU A 71 3.57 10.34 -9.26
C GLU A 71 2.77 9.05 -9.03
N LYS A 72 3.29 7.88 -9.43
CA LYS A 72 2.71 6.58 -9.09
C LYS A 72 2.53 6.42 -7.59
N LEU A 73 3.56 6.72 -6.80
CA LEU A 73 3.48 6.66 -5.33
C LEU A 73 2.42 7.62 -4.77
N LYS A 74 2.32 8.85 -5.29
CA LYS A 74 1.28 9.81 -4.87
C LYS A 74 -0.11 9.28 -5.21
N GLN A 75 -0.32 8.77 -6.41
CA GLN A 75 -1.60 8.21 -6.84
C GLN A 75 -2.00 7.04 -5.95
N PHE A 76 -1.07 6.12 -5.69
CA PHE A 76 -1.28 5.00 -4.77
C PHE A 76 -1.72 5.47 -3.38
N LEU A 77 -0.99 6.43 -2.78
CA LEU A 77 -1.34 6.95 -1.46
C LEU A 77 -2.70 7.67 -1.44
N ARG A 78 -3.06 8.37 -2.53
CA ARG A 78 -4.37 9.05 -2.67
C ARG A 78 -5.52 8.04 -2.77
N ILE A 79 -5.36 6.99 -3.58
CA ILE A 79 -6.34 5.92 -3.73
C ILE A 79 -6.53 5.22 -2.38
N LYS A 80 -5.43 4.79 -1.75
CA LYS A 80 -5.47 4.12 -0.45
C LYS A 80 -6.07 5.00 0.64
N ALA A 81 -5.79 6.31 0.65
CA ALA A 81 -6.44 7.25 1.57
C ALA A 81 -7.96 7.28 1.35
N ARG A 82 -8.43 7.41 0.10
CA ARG A 82 -9.87 7.42 -0.19
C ARG A 82 -10.56 6.12 0.23
N GLU A 83 -9.95 4.98 -0.05
CA GLU A 83 -10.48 3.66 0.33
C GLU A 83 -10.64 3.52 1.85
N HIS A 84 -9.59 3.82 2.61
CA HIS A 84 -9.62 3.72 4.07
C HIS A 84 -10.53 4.78 4.71
N SER A 85 -10.65 5.97 4.11
CA SER A 85 -11.63 6.98 4.53
C SER A 85 -13.06 6.48 4.37
N GLY A 86 -13.39 5.88 3.22
CA GLY A 86 -14.72 5.32 2.97
C GLY A 86 -15.05 4.16 3.92
N LYS A 87 -14.10 3.27 4.17
CA LYS A 87 -14.26 2.17 5.15
C LYS A 87 -14.44 2.69 6.58
N ALA A 88 -13.64 3.67 7.00
CA ALA A 88 -13.76 4.28 8.32
C ALA A 88 -15.15 4.89 8.53
N GLN A 89 -15.64 5.63 7.53
CA GLN A 89 -16.97 6.22 7.56
C GLN A 89 -18.07 5.15 7.63
N ALA A 90 -18.02 4.14 6.75
CA ALA A 90 -19.01 3.07 6.73
C ALA A 90 -19.06 2.27 8.04
N PHE A 91 -17.91 2.06 8.70
CA PHE A 91 -17.87 1.43 10.01
C PHE A 91 -18.37 2.35 11.13
N SER A 92 -18.15 3.67 11.03
CA SER A 92 -18.71 4.64 11.98
C SER A 92 -20.23 4.67 11.89
N GLU A 93 -20.78 4.78 10.67
CA GLU A 93 -22.23 4.79 10.42
C GLU A 93 -22.90 3.51 10.94
N LYS A 94 -22.25 2.35 10.73
CA LYS A 94 -22.71 1.08 11.31
C LYS A 94 -22.61 1.03 12.83
N ALA A 95 -21.62 1.67 13.45
CA ALA A 95 -21.54 1.75 14.90
C ALA A 95 -22.64 2.66 15.44
N GLU A 96 -22.98 3.75 14.74
CA GLU A 96 -24.00 4.72 15.16
C GLU A 96 -25.42 4.17 15.08
N SER A 97 -25.69 3.23 14.15
CA SER A 97 -26.98 2.54 14.06
C SER A 97 -27.20 1.47 15.14
N LEU A 98 -26.15 1.11 15.88
CA LEU A 98 -26.20 0.09 16.93
C LEU A 98 -26.40 0.69 18.32
N THR A 99 -26.99 -0.10 19.21
CA THR A 99 -27.13 0.27 20.63
C THR A 99 -25.76 0.55 21.25
N ALA A 100 -25.62 1.74 21.85
CA ALA A 100 -24.38 2.14 22.48
C ALA A 100 -23.92 1.13 23.53
N LYS A 101 -22.61 0.83 23.54
CA LYS A 101 -21.94 -0.13 24.45
C LYS A 101 -22.30 -1.60 24.24
N SER A 102 -22.96 -1.97 23.14
CA SER A 102 -23.03 -3.38 22.73
C SER A 102 -21.64 -3.88 22.27
N GLU A 103 -21.44 -5.20 22.27
CA GLU A 103 -20.20 -5.80 21.75
C GLU A 103 -19.98 -5.45 20.27
N GLU A 104 -21.05 -5.49 19.46
CA GLU A 104 -21.01 -5.12 18.05
C GLU A 104 -20.64 -3.65 17.85
N TRP A 105 -21.16 -2.76 18.71
CA TRP A 105 -20.80 -1.34 18.69
C TRP A 105 -19.30 -1.15 18.94
N HIS A 106 -18.74 -1.84 19.93
CA HIS A 106 -17.30 -1.79 20.21
C HIS A 106 -16.47 -2.33 19.05
N PHE A 107 -16.93 -3.40 18.40
CA PHE A 107 -16.28 -4.00 17.24
C PHE A 107 -16.21 -3.02 16.06
N TYR A 108 -17.34 -2.45 15.65
CA TYR A 108 -17.37 -1.51 14.52
C TYR A 108 -16.59 -0.22 14.82
N ARG A 109 -16.67 0.28 16.06
CA ARG A 109 -15.88 1.44 16.48
C ARG A 109 -14.38 1.16 16.47
N ARG A 110 -13.95 -0.04 16.86
CA ARG A 110 -12.54 -0.46 16.77
C ARG A 110 -12.09 -0.51 15.31
N LYS A 111 -12.87 -1.14 14.42
CA LYS A 111 -12.57 -1.19 12.99
C LYS A 111 -12.50 0.20 12.36
N ALA A 112 -13.45 1.07 12.64
CA ALA A 112 -13.45 2.46 12.18
C ALA A 112 -12.15 3.17 12.60
N ARG A 113 -11.71 2.98 13.85
CA ARG A 113 -10.45 3.55 14.36
C ARG A 113 -9.22 2.99 13.64
N GLU A 114 -9.16 1.68 13.41
CA GLU A 114 -8.05 1.04 12.68
C GLU A 114 -7.93 1.59 11.25
N GLU A 115 -9.04 1.68 10.52
CA GLU A 115 -9.11 2.27 9.18
C GLU A 115 -8.70 3.76 9.20
N GLN A 116 -9.16 4.52 10.20
CA GLN A 116 -8.83 5.93 10.37
C GLN A 116 -7.33 6.14 10.63
N ILE A 117 -6.67 5.24 11.36
CA ILE A 117 -5.22 5.30 11.59
C ILE A 117 -4.47 5.15 10.26
N ILE A 118 -4.88 4.21 9.40
CA ILE A 118 -4.26 3.99 8.10
C ILE A 118 -4.47 5.21 7.20
N TYR A 119 -5.70 5.73 7.13
CA TYR A 119 -6.00 6.98 6.41
C TYR A 119 -5.08 8.13 6.86
N ASN A 120 -4.99 8.35 8.17
CA ASN A 120 -4.14 9.41 8.74
C ASN A 120 -2.66 9.21 8.36
N GLN A 121 -2.18 7.96 8.30
CA GLN A 121 -0.82 7.66 7.89
C GLN A 121 -0.61 7.94 6.39
N CYS A 122 -1.57 7.59 5.53
CA CYS A 122 -1.52 7.95 4.10
C CYS A 122 -1.45 9.46 3.89
N VAL A 123 -2.29 10.24 4.59
CA VAL A 123 -2.31 11.71 4.50
C VAL A 123 -1.00 12.32 4.98
N LYS A 124 -0.46 11.85 6.11
CA LYS A 124 0.85 12.30 6.60
C LYS A 124 1.96 11.97 5.60
N ASN A 125 1.94 10.79 5.01
CA ASN A 125 2.93 10.38 4.03
C ASN A 125 2.86 11.22 2.75
N LEU A 126 1.66 11.50 2.25
CA LEU A 126 1.46 12.42 1.11
C LEU A 126 2.04 13.80 1.41
N LYS A 127 1.72 14.37 2.59
CA LYS A 127 2.24 15.68 2.99
C LYS A 127 3.77 15.70 3.06
N LEU A 128 4.40 14.65 3.57
CA LEU A 128 5.87 14.55 3.63
C LEU A 128 6.52 14.33 2.26
N LEU A 129 5.83 13.64 1.34
CA LEU A 129 6.28 13.44 -0.02
C LEU A 129 6.16 14.73 -0.86
N GLU A 130 5.13 15.54 -0.62
CA GLU A 130 4.88 16.83 -1.28
C GLU A 130 5.65 17.99 -0.64
N GLY A 131 6.13 17.84 0.61
CA GLY A 131 6.90 18.87 1.30
C GLY A 131 8.12 19.34 0.52
N ARG A 132 8.41 20.65 0.56
CA ARG A 132 9.58 21.26 -0.12
C ARG A 132 10.90 20.74 0.48
N LYS A 133 11.97 20.79 -0.33
CA LYS A 133 13.34 20.75 0.17
C LYS A 133 13.49 21.98 1.07
N GLU A 134 13.70 21.76 2.36
CA GLU A 134 14.47 22.73 3.16
C GLU A 134 15.93 22.67 2.67
#